data_AF-A0AA96JKZ2-F1
#
_entry.id   AF-A0AA96JKZ2-F1
#
_cell.length_a   1.000
_cell.length_b   1.000
_cell.length_c   1.000
_cell.angle_alpha   90.00
_cell.angle_beta   90.00
_cell.angle_gamma   90.00
#
_symmetry.space_group_name_H-M   'P 1'
#
loop_
_entity.id
_entity.type
_entity.pdbx_description
1 polymer ?
#
loop_
_entity_poly.entity_id
_entity_poly.type
_entity_poly.pdbx_seq_one_letter_code
_entity_poly.pdbx_strand_id
1 'polypeptide(L)'
;MAVRKAATIKQVEQTVLAMDPTDPALVVFGVFLDDSPWLSCLGGGLDADTYFVTATARSVHFHQVRTRGVGQRPGGLVHSFDRDDTARRMGEVRRQLLWSSFPFALPGHDAPTRMHVRRAWWKEFARFTADLDAAAARR
;
A
#
# COMPACT_ATOMS: atom_id res chain seq x y z
N MET A 1 4.12 18.35 4.46
CA MET A 1 3.84 16.95 4.03
C MET A 1 5.06 16.04 4.08
N ALA A 2 6.26 16.50 3.68
CA ALA A 2 7.47 15.67 3.66
C ALA A 2 7.89 15.11 5.04
N VAL A 3 7.88 15.93 6.09
CA VAL A 3 8.23 15.49 7.46
C VAL A 3 7.26 14.45 8.00
N ARG A 4 5.95 14.61 7.74
CA ARG A 4 4.92 13.62 8.11
C ARG A 4 5.10 12.31 7.36
N LYS A 5 5.37 12.36 6.04
CA LYS A 5 5.64 11.19 5.21
C LYS A 5 6.85 10.40 5.73
N ALA A 6 7.95 11.09 6.01
CA ALA A 6 9.18 10.47 6.52
C ALA A 6 8.98 9.85 7.91
N ALA A 7 8.23 10.51 8.79
CA ALA A 7 7.89 9.96 10.10
C ALA A 7 7.02 8.70 9.99
N THR A 8 6.04 8.69 9.09
CA THR A 8 5.21 7.51 8.84
C THR A 8 6.01 6.36 8.23
N ILE A 9 6.90 6.64 7.27
CA ILE A 9 7.81 5.62 6.72
C ILE A 9 8.66 5.00 7.84
N LYS A 10 9.31 5.82 8.68
CA LYS A 10 10.11 5.33 9.80
C LYS A 10 9.29 4.48 10.78
N GLN A 11 8.06 4.87 11.08
CA GLN A 11 7.18 4.10 11.97
C GLN A 11 6.82 2.74 11.36
N VAL A 12 6.53 2.71 10.05
CA VAL A 12 6.25 1.47 9.33
C VAL A 12 7.48 0.58 9.26
N GLU A 13 8.65 1.14 8.93
CA GLU A 13 9.92 0.42 8.94
C GLU A 13 10.22 -0.19 10.30
N GLN A 14 10.03 0.57 11.39
CA GLN A 14 10.19 0.08 12.76
C GLN A 14 9.19 -1.02 13.10
N THR A 15 7.96 -0.93 12.62
CA THR A 15 6.93 -1.95 12.84
C THR A 15 7.30 -3.24 12.11
N VAL A 16 7.74 -3.14 10.85
CA VAL A 16 8.19 -4.31 10.07
C VAL A 16 9.45 -4.93 10.67
N LEU A 17 10.45 -4.13 11.06
CA LEU A 17 11.65 -4.61 11.75
C LEU A 17 11.34 -5.30 13.09
N ALA A 18 10.31 -4.84 13.81
CA ALA A 18 9.87 -5.49 15.04
C ALA A 18 9.13 -6.81 14.77
N MET A 19 8.48 -6.97 13.62
CA MET A 19 7.80 -8.21 13.22
C MET A 19 8.79 -9.23 12.64
N ASP A 20 9.67 -8.79 11.75
CA ASP A 20 10.73 -9.61 11.15
C ASP A 20 12.05 -8.82 11.07
N PRO A 21 12.99 -9.04 12.01
CA PRO A 21 14.27 -8.35 12.00
C PRO A 21 15.20 -8.82 10.88
N THR A 22 14.86 -9.91 10.17
CA THR A 22 15.69 -10.52 9.12
C THR A 22 15.32 -10.02 7.73
N ASP A 23 14.14 -9.41 7.56
CA ASP A 23 13.62 -8.94 6.26
C ASP A 23 13.23 -7.45 6.33
N PRO A 24 14.21 -6.53 6.18
CA PRO A 24 13.94 -5.10 6.26
C PRO A 24 13.03 -4.64 5.11
N ALA A 25 12.16 -3.68 5.42
CA ALA A 25 11.29 -3.04 4.44
C ALA A 25 12.11 -2.38 3.31
N LEU A 26 11.84 -2.77 2.06
CA LEU A 26 12.48 -2.22 0.87
C LEU A 26 11.71 -1.02 0.31
N VAL A 27 10.38 -1.08 0.34
CA VAL A 27 9.51 -0.04 -0.21
C VAL A 27 8.26 0.12 0.67
N VAL A 28 7.96 1.35 1.06
CA VAL A 28 6.73 1.70 1.78
C VAL A 28 5.95 2.72 0.96
N PHE A 29 4.67 2.46 0.71
CA PHE A 29 3.78 3.42 0.06
C PHE A 29 2.34 3.36 0.60
N GLY A 30 1.62 4.47 0.48
CA GLY A 30 0.22 4.55 0.88
C GLY A 30 -0.73 4.26 -0.28
N VAL A 31 -1.70 3.37 -0.03
CA VAL A 31 -2.86 3.10 -0.89
C VAL A 31 -4.14 3.49 -0.19
N PHE A 32 -5.13 3.90 -0.96
CA PHE A 32 -6.44 4.30 -0.46
C PHE A 32 -7.49 3.43 -1.15
N LEU A 33 -8.38 2.83 -0.38
CA LEU A 33 -9.59 2.17 -0.91
C LEU A 33 -10.64 3.26 -1.09
N ASP A 34 -11.06 3.48 -2.33
CA ASP A 34 -12.16 4.39 -2.62
C ASP A 34 -12.87 3.90 -3.88
N ASP A 35 -14.20 3.72 -3.80
CA ASP A 35 -15.03 3.49 -4.99
C ASP A 35 -15.14 4.76 -5.85
N SER A 36 -14.84 5.95 -5.30
CA SER A 36 -14.85 7.22 -6.04
C SER A 36 -13.84 8.25 -5.51
N PRO A 37 -12.61 8.27 -6.06
CA PRO A 37 -11.54 9.21 -5.67
C PRO A 37 -11.91 10.71 -5.70
N TRP A 38 -12.94 11.06 -6.47
CA TRP A 38 -13.43 12.44 -6.57
C TRP A 38 -14.21 12.89 -5.33
N LEU A 39 -14.89 11.97 -4.63
CA LEU A 39 -15.60 12.29 -3.38
C LEU A 39 -14.61 12.64 -2.26
N SER A 40 -13.47 11.94 -2.21
CA SER A 40 -12.36 12.27 -1.30
C SER A 40 -11.78 13.67 -1.53
N CYS A 41 -11.85 14.22 -2.75
CA CYS A 41 -11.39 15.59 -3.05
C CYS A 41 -12.37 16.67 -2.59
N LEU A 42 -13.65 16.36 -2.40
CA LEU A 42 -14.71 17.32 -2.04
C LEU A 42 -14.93 17.48 -0.52
N GLY A 43 -14.04 16.92 0.31
CA GLY A 43 -14.19 16.98 1.77
C GLY A 43 -15.28 16.05 2.32
N GLY A 44 -15.79 15.12 1.50
CA GLY A 44 -16.61 14.00 1.96
C GLY A 44 -15.78 13.11 2.87
N GLY A 45 -16.16 13.02 4.13
CA GLY A 45 -15.47 12.26 5.18
C GLY A 45 -15.19 10.81 4.76
N LEU A 46 -13.97 10.31 4.95
CA LEU A 46 -13.38 9.90 6.23
C LEU A 46 -13.64 8.43 6.65
N ASP A 47 -13.98 7.55 5.71
CA ASP A 47 -13.83 6.08 5.90
C ASP A 47 -13.14 5.40 4.69
N ALA A 48 -12.36 6.15 3.91
CA ALA A 48 -11.48 5.53 2.93
C ALA A 48 -10.41 4.74 3.69
N ASP A 49 -10.60 3.42 3.80
CA ASP A 49 -9.63 2.52 4.39
C ASP A 49 -8.29 2.76 3.71
N THR A 50 -7.41 3.44 4.43
CA THR A 50 -6.08 3.78 3.92
C THR A 50 -5.17 2.69 4.41
N TYR A 51 -4.43 2.05 3.51
CA TYR A 51 -3.42 1.07 3.89
C TYR A 51 -2.03 1.59 3.57
N PHE A 52 -1.06 1.32 4.43
CA PHE A 52 0.35 1.36 4.09
C PHE A 52 0.79 -0.02 3.64
N VAL A 53 1.22 -0.09 2.39
CA VAL A 53 1.83 -1.28 1.82
C VAL A 53 3.33 -1.20 2.07
N THR A 54 3.86 -2.27 2.65
CA THR A 54 5.30 -2.44 2.86
C THR A 54 5.75 -3.68 2.13
N ALA A 55 6.63 -3.51 1.16
CA ALA A 55 7.26 -4.60 0.45
C ALA A 55 8.63 -4.87 1.07
N THR A 56 8.86 -6.10 1.50
CA THR A 56 10.15 -6.62 1.93
C THR A 56 10.76 -7.46 0.80
N ALA A 57 11.88 -8.16 1.07
CA ALA A 57 12.48 -9.03 0.08
C ALA A 57 11.63 -10.27 -0.21
N ARG A 58 10.84 -10.75 0.77
CA ARG A 58 10.06 -12.01 0.66
C ARG A 58 8.55 -11.79 0.63
N SER A 59 8.06 -10.79 1.36
CA SER A 59 6.63 -10.60 1.61
C SER A 59 6.17 -9.15 1.38
N VAL A 60 4.87 -8.98 1.29
CA VAL A 60 4.18 -7.69 1.17
C VAL A 60 3.14 -7.60 2.27
N HIS A 61 3.26 -6.57 3.10
CA HIS A 61 2.48 -6.34 4.29
C HIS A 61 1.56 -5.13 4.11
N PHE A 62 0.27 -5.31 4.37
CA PHE A 62 -0.74 -4.27 4.34
C PHE A 62 -1.11 -3.88 5.78
N HIS A 63 -0.78 -2.65 6.14
CA HIS A 63 -1.09 -2.07 7.45
C HIS A 63 -2.23 -1.07 7.28
N GLN A 64 -3.38 -1.31 7.92
CA GLN A 64 -4.48 -0.35 7.86
C GLN A 64 -4.16 0.87 8.72
N VAL A 65 -4.37 2.06 8.20
CA VAL A 65 -4.24 3.31 8.93
C VAL A 65 -5.53 3.57 9.67
N ARG A 66 -5.46 3.62 11.00
CA ARG A 66 -6.60 4.12 11.77
C ARG A 66 -6.65 5.64 11.63
N THR A 67 -7.61 6.15 10.88
CA THR A 67 -7.90 7.59 10.73
C THR A 67 -8.58 8.19 11.95
N ARG A 68 -9.08 7.37 12.89
CA ARG A 68 -9.77 7.82 14.11
C ARG A 68 -8.76 8.19 15.20
N GLY A 69 -8.27 9.43 15.15
CA GLY A 69 -7.49 10.07 16.22
C GLY A 69 -6.09 10.53 15.80
N VAL A 70 -5.89 11.85 15.77
CA VAL A 70 -4.61 12.60 15.77
C VAL A 70 -3.39 11.85 15.21
N GLY A 71 -3.34 11.69 13.89
CA GLY A 71 -2.15 11.27 13.15
C GLY A 71 -2.34 10.00 12.34
N GLN A 72 -1.78 9.96 11.13
CA GLN A 72 -1.70 8.75 10.30
C GLN A 72 -0.69 7.80 10.94
N ARG A 73 -1.12 7.05 11.95
CA ARG A 73 -0.32 5.95 12.51
C ARG A 73 -0.64 4.69 11.70
N PRO A 74 0.38 3.93 11.25
CA PRO A 74 0.13 2.59 10.77
C PRO A 74 -0.55 1.82 11.91
N GLY A 75 -1.77 1.35 11.67
CA GLY A 75 -2.46 0.44 12.58
C GLY A 75 -1.89 -0.96 12.45
N GLY A 76 -2.62 -1.95 13.00
CA GLY A 76 -2.20 -3.34 12.95
C GLY A 76 -1.97 -3.85 11.53
N LEU A 77 -1.05 -4.80 11.39
CA LEU A 77 -0.93 -5.62 10.19
C LEU A 77 -2.28 -6.29 9.93
N VAL A 78 -2.89 -6.01 8.79
CA VAL A 78 -4.19 -6.59 8.41
C VAL A 78 -3.98 -7.80 7.51
N HIS A 79 -3.07 -7.69 6.55
CA HIS A 79 -2.76 -8.79 5.64
C HIS A 79 -1.26 -8.87 5.34
N SER A 80 -0.77 -10.09 5.17
CA SER A 80 0.57 -10.37 4.66
C SER A 80 0.45 -11.40 3.55
N PHE A 81 1.14 -11.16 2.44
CA PHE A 81 1.20 -12.05 1.30
C PHE A 81 2.65 -12.24 0.89
N ASP A 82 2.98 -13.41 0.36
CA ASP A 82 4.25 -13.59 -0.34
C ASP A 82 4.27 -12.72 -1.60
N ARG A 83 5.47 -12.35 -2.08
CA ARG A 83 5.62 -11.56 -3.31
C ARG A 83 4.91 -12.18 -4.51
N ASP A 84 4.98 -13.50 -4.64
CA ASP A 84 4.36 -14.23 -5.73
C ASP A 84 2.83 -14.20 -5.68
N ASP A 85 2.27 -14.35 -4.47
CA ASP A 85 0.84 -14.26 -4.26
C ASP A 85 0.35 -12.82 -4.48
N THR A 86 1.16 -11.83 -4.08
CA THR A 86 0.89 -10.41 -4.34
C THR A 86 0.81 -10.11 -5.84
N ALA A 87 1.77 -10.60 -6.62
CA ALA A 87 1.79 -10.41 -8.07
C ALA A 87 0.57 -11.04 -8.76
N ARG A 88 0.09 -12.19 -8.26
CA ARG A 88 -1.11 -12.87 -8.78
C ARG A 88 -2.41 -12.17 -8.39
N ARG A 89 -2.45 -11.53 -7.22
CA ARG A 89 -3.63 -10.80 -6.71
C ARG A 89 -3.76 -9.39 -7.28
N MET A 90 -2.65 -8.81 -7.74
CA MET A 90 -2.63 -7.49 -8.36
C MET A 90 -3.04 -7.61 -9.82
N GLY A 91 -4.15 -6.96 -10.18
CA GLY A 91 -4.54 -6.84 -11.58
C GLY A 91 -3.86 -5.66 -12.27
N GLU A 92 -4.35 -5.34 -13.47
CA GLU A 92 -3.75 -4.32 -14.33
C GLU A 92 -3.68 -2.93 -13.65
N VAL A 93 -2.49 -2.34 -13.67
CA VAL A 93 -2.21 -1.03 -13.09
C VAL A 93 -2.54 0.07 -14.09
N ARG A 94 -3.57 0.86 -13.81
CA ARG A 94 -3.97 2.04 -14.59
C ARG A 94 -3.36 3.30 -14.00
N ARG A 95 -2.37 3.87 -14.68
CA ARG A 95 -1.71 5.12 -14.27
C ARG A 95 -2.50 6.32 -14.80
N GLN A 96 -3.06 7.15 -13.93
CA GLN A 96 -3.73 8.41 -14.30
C GLN A 96 -2.90 9.62 -13.83
N LEU A 97 -3.35 10.85 -14.13
CA LEU A 97 -2.55 12.07 -13.92
C LEU A 97 -2.34 12.45 -12.43
N LEU A 98 -3.25 12.02 -11.56
CA LEU A 98 -3.27 12.37 -10.14
C LEU A 98 -3.14 11.16 -9.21
N TRP A 99 -3.62 10.00 -9.66
CA TRP A 99 -3.51 8.73 -8.96
C TRP A 99 -3.31 7.58 -9.95
N SER A 100 -2.69 6.51 -9.50
CA SER A 100 -2.71 5.22 -10.19
C SER A 100 -3.77 4.35 -9.52
N SER A 101 -4.51 3.57 -10.28
CA SER A 101 -5.51 2.64 -9.76
C SER A 101 -5.20 1.22 -10.20
N PHE A 102 -5.44 0.24 -9.33
CA PHE A 102 -5.31 -1.17 -9.67
C PHE A 102 -6.31 -1.99 -8.84
N PRO A 103 -6.91 -3.04 -9.40
CA PRO A 103 -7.70 -3.98 -8.61
C PRO A 103 -6.76 -4.92 -7.85
N PHE A 104 -7.08 -5.21 -6.59
CA PHE A 104 -6.34 -6.16 -5.76
C PHE A 104 -7.29 -7.09 -5.03
N ALA A 105 -7.05 -8.40 -5.13
CA ALA A 105 -7.86 -9.42 -4.48
C ALA A 105 -7.49 -9.55 -2.98
N LEU A 106 -8.18 -8.77 -2.13
CA LEU A 106 -8.07 -8.87 -0.68
C LEU A 106 -8.88 -10.08 -0.14
N PRO A 107 -8.32 -10.87 0.78
CA PRO A 107 -9.04 -11.96 1.43
C PRO A 107 -10.15 -11.39 2.33
N GLY A 108 -11.37 -11.90 2.17
CA GLY A 108 -12.56 -11.41 2.87
C GLY A 108 -13.43 -10.45 2.06
N HIS A 109 -13.02 -10.07 0.85
CA HIS A 109 -13.87 -9.35 -0.10
C HIS A 109 -14.27 -10.27 -1.26
N ASP A 110 -15.57 -10.28 -1.61
CA ASP A 110 -16.11 -11.11 -2.69
C ASP A 110 -15.65 -10.68 -4.09
N ALA A 111 -15.16 -9.44 -4.22
CA ALA A 111 -14.67 -8.88 -5.48
C ALA A 111 -13.29 -8.21 -5.32
N PRO A 112 -12.46 -8.18 -6.39
CA PRO A 112 -11.22 -7.43 -6.38
C PRO A 112 -11.46 -5.96 -6.02
N THR A 113 -10.79 -5.51 -4.96
CA THR A 113 -10.95 -4.17 -4.42
C THR A 113 -10.09 -3.19 -5.21
N ARG A 114 -10.67 -2.07 -5.65
CA ARG A 114 -9.91 -1.05 -6.37
C ARG A 114 -9.08 -0.21 -5.41
N MET A 115 -7.76 -0.32 -5.54
CA MET A 115 -6.79 0.44 -4.76
C MET A 115 -6.27 1.63 -5.57
N HIS A 116 -6.10 2.77 -4.91
CA HIS A 116 -5.55 3.98 -5.50
C HIS A 116 -4.24 4.41 -4.84
N VAL A 117 -3.26 4.78 -5.65
CA VAL A 117 -1.95 5.30 -5.25
C VAL A 117 -1.85 6.74 -5.68
N ARG A 118 -1.70 7.67 -4.72
CA ARG A 118 -1.54 9.10 -5.03
C ARG A 118 -0.20 9.36 -5.71
N ARG A 119 -0.14 10.41 -6.54
CA ARG A 119 1.09 10.87 -7.21
C ARG A 119 2.31 11.03 -6.31
N ALA A 120 2.11 11.41 -5.05
CA ALA A 120 3.18 11.53 -4.06
C ALA A 120 3.93 10.22 -3.75
N TRP A 121 3.37 9.06 -4.13
CA TRP A 121 3.91 7.72 -3.91
C TRP A 121 4.27 6.98 -5.21
N TRP A 122 4.21 7.65 -6.36
CA TRP A 122 4.45 6.98 -7.64
C TRP A 122 5.87 6.45 -7.79
N LYS A 123 6.88 7.09 -7.21
CA LYS A 123 8.27 6.61 -7.31
C LYS A 123 8.42 5.28 -6.59
N GLU A 124 7.87 5.20 -5.39
CA GLU A 124 7.86 4.02 -4.54
C GLU A 124 7.02 2.91 -5.19
N PHE A 125 5.83 3.24 -5.67
CA PHE A 125 4.96 2.29 -6.34
C PHE A 125 5.55 1.77 -7.65
N ALA A 126 6.19 2.62 -8.47
CA ALA A 126 6.85 2.18 -9.70
C ALA A 126 8.02 1.23 -9.40
N ARG A 127 8.79 1.49 -8.35
CA ARG A 127 9.85 0.58 -7.88
C ARG A 127 9.25 -0.75 -7.44
N PHE A 128 8.17 -0.72 -6.66
CA PHE A 128 7.46 -1.92 -6.22
C PHE A 128 6.95 -2.76 -7.40
N THR A 129 6.28 -2.15 -8.38
CA THR A 129 5.79 -2.89 -9.56
C THR A 129 6.94 -3.47 -10.38
N ALA A 130 8.04 -2.73 -10.55
CA ALA A 130 9.21 -3.24 -11.26
C ALA A 130 9.87 -4.42 -10.52
N ASP A 131 9.92 -4.37 -9.18
CA ASP A 131 10.44 -5.46 -8.35
C ASP A 131 9.54 -6.71 -8.42
N LEU A 132 8.21 -6.54 -8.48
CA LEU A 132 7.27 -7.64 -8.68
C LEU A 132 7.39 -8.26 -10.07
N ASP A 133 7.48 -7.44 -11.13
CA ASP A 133 7.65 -7.91 -12.50
C ASP A 133 8.98 -8.66 -12.67
N ALA A 134 10.06 -8.14 -12.07
CA ALA A 134 11.36 -8.82 -12.06
C ALA A 134 11.34 -10.14 -11.29
N ALA A 135 10.54 -10.26 -10.23
CA ALA A 135 10.33 -11.52 -9.52
C ALA A 135 9.54 -12.52 -10.38
N ALA A 136 8.51 -12.05 -11.07
CA ALA A 136 7.72 -12.88 -11.98
C ALA A 136 8.52 -13.38 -13.20
N ALA A 137 9.43 -12.56 -13.74
CA ALA A 137 10.25 -12.90 -14.91
C ALA A 137 11.43 -13.86 -14.62
N ARG A 138 11.77 -14.10 -13.35
CA ARG A 138 12.80 -15.08 -12.95
C ARG A 138 12.27 -16.52 -12.84
N ARG A 139 11.01 -16.74 -13.19
CA ARG A 139 10.36 -18.04 -13.30
C ARG A 139 10.36 -18.52 -14.74
#